data_AF-A0A2T0TGU6-F1
#
_entry.id   AF-A0A2T0TGU6-F1
#
_cell.length_a   1.000
_cell.length_b   1.000
_cell.length_c   1.000
_cell.angle_alpha   90.00
_cell.angle_beta   90.00
_cell.angle_gamma   90.00
#
_symmetry.space_group_name_H-M   'P 1'
#
loop_
_entity.id
_entity.type
_entity.pdbx_description
1 polymer ?
#
loop_
_entity_poly.entity_id
_entity_poly.type
_entity_poly.pdbx_seq_one_letter_code
_entity_poly.pdbx_strand_id
1 'polypeptide(L)'
;MTRRRRLAAALVLVLLCAGLGVWAWYLSGRSLADADSASSVLGGFAAVVFGVAGVAIGLAALRRAEPDDGTPVSGDRAVSVRGSVGGHVVTGDHTTITGWSPRATWVVGLVVAVAAAASVASVVVALRSDGPAPVERVRLGAYTVTVRGSAIGGDPFELQGELRVRAATDGLPYQWCLKVGDPWGSPKPGAIWFGTSGRCFGKRTDQSVAEVRETDGEHVLVPVDPPTPEDQLNAFTATSGELSGAYRPTGGDVRFRASAARLEGTVSLQGLEVVVGLSTRGTVTATFTAALVSDDPDALVSSPLDPAGDSGRPTRPDVPGVRYTVRTVVSFTATTGAPDLRGSARERFAQAVFVVEARDGGRFVYDPPGSRDDLFPVTGTVTGAAPVFVLAGGRTSGEGTLAASSRIGGTFDLSGPEPVVRLTLGTAAFGAESGYQAEAVLAKG
;
A
#
# COMPACT_ATOMS: atom_id res chain seq x y z
N MET A 1 -32.45 29.26 -49.87
CA MET A 1 -32.00 27.90 -49.48
C MET A 1 -33.13 26.90 -49.73
N THR A 2 -32.88 25.83 -50.50
CA THR A 2 -33.90 24.81 -50.81
C THR A 2 -34.21 23.93 -49.59
N ARG A 3 -35.42 23.36 -49.51
CA ARG A 3 -35.89 22.50 -48.40
C ARG A 3 -34.92 21.35 -48.07
N ARG A 4 -34.25 20.81 -49.09
CA ARG A 4 -33.19 19.78 -48.94
C ARG A 4 -31.93 20.29 -48.23
N ARG A 5 -31.51 21.54 -48.46
CA ARG A 5 -30.34 22.13 -47.75
C ARG A 5 -30.62 22.37 -46.28
N ARG A 6 -31.87 22.74 -45.93
CA ARG A 6 -32.29 22.88 -44.53
C ARG A 6 -32.33 21.54 -43.78
N LEU A 7 -32.82 20.49 -44.44
CA LEU A 7 -32.82 19.12 -43.89
C LEU A 7 -31.40 18.58 -43.68
N ALA A 8 -30.50 18.81 -44.64
CA ALA A 8 -29.09 18.39 -44.49
C ALA A 8 -28.39 19.13 -43.35
N ALA A 9 -28.58 20.45 -43.22
CA ALA A 9 -28.01 21.23 -42.12
C ALA A 9 -28.57 20.78 -40.75
N ALA A 10 -29.88 20.52 -40.67
CA ALA A 10 -30.51 20.02 -39.45
C ALA A 10 -29.99 18.63 -39.07
N LEU A 11 -29.79 17.73 -40.03
CA LEU A 11 -29.23 16.40 -39.78
C LEU A 11 -27.79 16.48 -39.23
N VAL A 12 -26.95 17.33 -39.83
CA VAL A 12 -25.56 17.54 -39.36
C VAL A 12 -25.55 18.11 -37.94
N LEU A 13 -26.44 19.06 -37.64
CA LEU A 13 -26.55 19.64 -36.30
C LEU A 13 -26.98 18.58 -35.26
N VAL A 14 -27.96 17.74 -35.59
CA VAL A 14 -28.42 16.65 -34.72
C VAL A 14 -27.30 15.64 -34.45
N LEU A 15 -26.53 15.27 -35.48
CA LEU A 15 -25.41 14.34 -35.34
C LEU A 15 -24.28 14.94 -34.48
N LEU A 16 -23.98 16.24 -34.63
CA LEU A 16 -23.01 16.95 -33.80
C LEU A 16 -23.47 17.00 -32.33
N CYS A 17 -24.72 17.35 -32.07
CA CYS A 17 -25.26 17.40 -30.71
C CYS A 17 -25.29 16.02 -30.05
N ALA A 18 -25.65 14.96 -30.79
CA ALA A 18 -25.63 13.59 -30.29
C ALA A 18 -24.19 13.14 -29.97
N GLY A 19 -23.22 13.45 -30.84
CA GLY A 19 -21.81 13.15 -30.60
C GLY A 19 -21.25 13.86 -29.36
N LEU A 20 -21.57 15.15 -29.19
CA LEU A 20 -21.17 15.91 -28.00
C LEU A 20 -21.85 15.42 -26.72
N GLY A 21 -23.10 14.98 -26.79
CA GLY A 21 -23.83 14.41 -25.65
C GLY A 21 -23.26 13.07 -25.18
N VAL A 22 -22.97 12.16 -26.11
CA VAL A 22 -22.30 10.87 -25.81
C VAL A 22 -20.90 11.11 -25.23
N TRP A 23 -20.21 12.15 -25.70
CA TRP A 23 -18.89 12.54 -25.21
C TRP A 23 -18.90 13.07 -23.78
N ALA A 24 -19.78 14.03 -23.47
CA ALA A 24 -19.94 14.55 -22.12
C ALA A 24 -20.31 13.44 -21.11
N TRP A 25 -21.15 12.49 -21.54
CA TRP A 25 -21.49 11.31 -20.75
C TRP A 25 -20.28 10.41 -20.50
N TYR A 26 -19.48 10.10 -21.53
CA TYR A 26 -18.28 9.29 -21.41
C TYR A 26 -17.22 9.91 -20.47
N LEU A 27 -17.08 11.23 -20.48
CA LEU A 27 -16.15 11.94 -19.61
C LEU A 27 -16.62 12.04 -18.15
N SER A 28 -17.94 12.01 -17.90
CA SER A 28 -18.49 12.20 -16.55
C SER A 28 -18.12 11.10 -15.53
N GLY A 29 -17.58 9.96 -15.99
CA GLY A 29 -17.13 8.85 -15.15
C GLY A 29 -15.61 8.69 -15.03
N ARG A 30 -14.80 9.63 -15.53
CA ARG A 30 -13.33 9.51 -15.57
C ARG A 30 -12.61 10.58 -14.77
N SER A 31 -11.38 10.27 -14.36
CA SER A 31 -10.49 11.23 -13.72
C SER A 31 -10.12 12.35 -14.71
N LEU A 32 -9.77 13.54 -14.20
CA LEU A 32 -9.39 14.69 -15.04
C LEU A 32 -8.18 14.39 -15.94
N ALA A 33 -7.25 13.54 -15.50
CA ALA A 33 -6.08 13.15 -16.29
C ALA A 33 -6.45 12.21 -17.46
N ASP A 34 -7.38 11.28 -17.25
CA ASP A 34 -7.89 10.39 -18.29
C ASP A 34 -8.74 11.14 -19.33
N ALA A 35 -9.45 12.19 -18.87
CA ALA A 35 -10.24 13.06 -19.74
C ALA A 35 -9.35 13.89 -20.68
N ASP A 36 -8.21 14.38 -20.20
CA ASP A 36 -7.31 15.25 -20.97
C ASP A 36 -6.53 14.47 -22.05
N SER A 37 -6.07 13.26 -21.71
CA SER A 37 -5.43 12.36 -22.67
C SER A 37 -6.40 11.87 -23.76
N ALA A 38 -7.63 11.50 -23.38
CA ALA A 38 -8.66 11.08 -24.34
C ALA A 38 -9.09 12.23 -25.27
N SER A 39 -9.17 13.46 -24.75
CA SER A 39 -9.52 14.66 -25.53
C SER A 39 -8.43 15.00 -26.56
N SER A 40 -7.16 14.81 -26.20
CA SER A 40 -6.02 15.08 -27.08
C SER A 40 -5.96 14.14 -28.29
N VAL A 41 -6.15 12.84 -28.06
CA VAL A 41 -6.13 11.81 -29.12
C VAL A 41 -7.32 11.98 -30.08
N LEU A 42 -8.51 12.24 -29.54
CA LEU A 42 -9.71 12.40 -30.36
C LEU A 42 -9.78 13.77 -31.05
N GLY A 43 -9.20 14.82 -30.47
CA GLY A 43 -8.99 16.11 -31.15
C GLY A 43 -8.13 15.95 -32.41
N GLY A 44 -7.06 15.14 -32.32
CA GLY A 44 -6.25 14.75 -33.48
C GLY A 44 -7.07 13.98 -34.53
N PHE A 45 -7.87 13.01 -34.11
CA PHE A 45 -8.69 12.21 -35.02
C PHE A 45 -9.78 13.05 -35.73
N ALA A 46 -10.45 13.94 -34.99
CA ALA A 46 -11.45 14.85 -35.53
C ALA A 46 -10.84 15.81 -36.55
N ALA A 47 -9.66 16.38 -36.28
CA ALA A 47 -8.97 17.26 -37.21
C ALA A 47 -8.66 16.56 -38.55
N VAL A 48 -8.23 15.28 -38.49
CA VAL A 48 -7.98 14.47 -39.70
C VAL A 48 -9.28 14.19 -40.46
N VAL A 49 -10.33 13.74 -39.78
CA VAL A 49 -11.61 13.40 -40.42
C VAL A 49 -12.27 14.63 -41.05
N PHE A 50 -12.33 15.75 -40.33
CA PHE A 50 -12.89 16.99 -40.87
C PHE A 50 -12.02 17.60 -41.97
N GLY A 51 -10.69 17.48 -41.87
CA GLY A 51 -9.77 17.88 -42.93
C GLY A 51 -10.00 17.09 -44.21
N VAL A 52 -10.05 15.76 -44.14
CA VAL A 52 -10.28 14.87 -45.29
C VAL A 52 -11.68 15.08 -45.87
N ALA A 53 -12.71 15.19 -45.03
CA ALA A 53 -14.08 15.45 -45.48
C ALA A 53 -14.20 16.82 -46.18
N GLY A 54 -13.56 17.86 -45.64
CA GLY A 54 -13.53 19.20 -46.25
C GLY A 54 -12.89 19.19 -47.63
N VAL A 55 -11.75 18.50 -47.78
CA VAL A 55 -11.06 18.34 -49.07
C VAL A 55 -11.92 17.56 -50.06
N ALA A 56 -12.55 16.45 -49.63
CA ALA A 56 -13.41 15.64 -50.47
C ALA A 56 -14.65 16.41 -50.95
N ILE A 57 -15.28 17.21 -50.08
CA ILE A 57 -16.41 18.08 -50.44
C ILE A 57 -15.96 19.17 -51.41
N GLY A 58 -14.78 19.78 -51.19
CA GLY A 58 -14.20 20.76 -52.11
C GLY A 58 -13.96 20.18 -53.51
N LEU A 59 -13.38 18.98 -53.59
CA LEU A 59 -13.17 18.26 -54.85
C LEU A 59 -14.49 17.87 -55.53
N ALA A 60 -15.49 17.42 -54.77
CA ALA A 60 -16.80 17.08 -55.31
C ALA A 60 -17.57 18.32 -55.81
N ALA A 61 -17.39 19.47 -55.17
CA ALA A 61 -17.93 20.75 -55.64
C ALA A 61 -17.25 21.21 -56.94
N LEU A 62 -15.94 21.01 -57.07
CA LEU A 62 -15.18 21.29 -58.30
C LEU A 62 -15.60 20.36 -59.45
N ARG A 63 -15.85 19.07 -59.19
CA ARG A 63 -16.29 18.12 -60.23
C ARG A 63 -17.72 18.34 -60.73
N ARG A 64 -18.59 19.00 -59.96
CA ARG A 64 -19.95 19.35 -60.41
C ARG A 64 -20.01 20.63 -61.25
N ALA A 65 -18.87 21.25 -61.53
CA ALA A 65 -18.74 22.41 -62.40
C ALA A 65 -18.30 22.01 -63.82
N GLU A 66 -18.74 20.85 -64.31
CA GLU A 66 -18.69 20.56 -65.75
C GLU A 66 -19.75 21.40 -66.47
N PRO A 67 -19.43 22.02 -67.62
CA PRO A 67 -20.40 22.75 -68.41
C PRO A 67 -21.43 21.76 -68.96
N ASP A 68 -22.72 22.05 -68.77
CA ASP A 68 -23.79 21.36 -69.49
C ASP A 68 -23.51 21.50 -70.99
N ASP A 69 -23.32 20.35 -71.66
CA ASP A 69 -23.15 20.29 -73.11
C ASP A 69 -24.35 20.95 -73.79
N GLY A 70 -24.04 21.94 -74.62
CA GLY A 70 -25.01 22.80 -75.26
C GLY A 70 -26.02 22.02 -76.11
N THR A 71 -27.31 22.20 -75.79
CA THR A 71 -28.36 22.10 -76.81
C THR A 71 -28.53 23.50 -77.43
N PRO A 72 -28.30 23.67 -78.74
CA PRO A 72 -28.54 24.96 -79.38
C PRO A 72 -30.05 25.18 -79.50
N VAL A 73 -30.60 26.01 -78.62
CA VAL A 73 -31.94 26.58 -78.81
C VAL A 73 -31.82 27.66 -79.88
N SER A 74 -32.11 27.27 -81.12
CA SER A 74 -32.47 28.19 -82.20
C SER A 74 -33.78 28.88 -81.82
N GLY A 75 -33.68 30.15 -81.44
CA GLY A 75 -34.81 30.99 -81.06
C GLY A 75 -34.57 32.42 -81.48
N ASP A 76 -34.65 32.67 -82.79
CA ASP A 76 -34.81 33.99 -83.39
C ASP A 76 -36.06 34.67 -82.79
N ARG A 77 -35.85 35.58 -81.84
CA ARG A 77 -36.76 36.70 -81.59
C ARG A 77 -35.95 37.97 -81.39
N ALA A 78 -35.73 38.64 -82.50
CA ALA A 78 -35.36 40.04 -82.57
C ALA A 78 -36.34 40.88 -81.74
N VAL A 79 -35.83 41.49 -80.67
CA VAL A 79 -36.43 42.69 -80.09
C VAL A 79 -35.54 43.86 -80.54
N SER A 80 -36.00 44.55 -81.58
CA SER A 80 -35.38 45.77 -82.08
C SER A 80 -35.57 46.90 -81.07
N VAL A 81 -34.52 47.28 -80.36
CA VAL A 81 -34.45 48.59 -79.69
C VAL A 81 -33.52 49.48 -80.50
N ARG A 82 -34.14 50.32 -81.33
CA ARG A 82 -33.48 51.37 -82.11
C ARG A 82 -33.31 52.57 -81.19
N GLY A 83 -32.12 52.73 -80.63
CA GLY A 83 -31.77 53.88 -79.80
C GLY A 83 -30.34 53.79 -79.28
N SER A 84 -29.48 54.69 -79.75
CA SER A 84 -28.11 54.86 -79.25
C SER A 84 -28.17 55.49 -77.86
N VAL A 85 -28.04 54.67 -76.82
CA VAL A 85 -27.74 55.14 -75.46
C VAL A 85 -26.27 54.82 -75.19
N GLY A 86 -25.43 55.86 -75.23
CA GLY A 86 -24.06 55.80 -74.74
C GLY A 86 -24.08 55.76 -73.22
N GLY A 87 -24.04 54.55 -72.66
CA GLY A 87 -23.89 54.29 -71.23
C GLY A 87 -23.66 52.80 -71.01
N HIS A 88 -22.73 52.45 -70.10
CA HIS A 88 -22.51 51.06 -69.69
C HIS A 88 -23.80 50.50 -69.09
N VAL A 89 -24.51 49.64 -69.84
CA VAL A 89 -25.55 48.78 -69.29
C VAL A 89 -24.85 47.59 -68.66
N VAL A 90 -24.79 47.57 -67.33
CA VAL A 90 -24.48 46.35 -66.58
C VAL A 90 -25.73 45.49 -66.62
N THR A 91 -25.86 44.64 -67.64
CA THR A 91 -26.76 43.48 -67.56
C THR A 91 -26.09 42.47 -66.65
N GLY A 92 -26.55 42.39 -65.40
CA GLY A 92 -26.10 41.38 -64.46
C GLY A 92 -26.52 40.00 -64.94
N ASP A 93 -25.56 39.27 -65.51
CA ASP A 93 -25.65 37.83 -65.69
C ASP A 93 -25.28 37.14 -64.38
N HIS A 94 -26.26 36.46 -63.80
CA HIS A 94 -26.02 35.53 -62.71
C HIS A 94 -25.24 34.34 -63.25
N THR A 95 -23.91 34.36 -63.24
CA THR A 95 -23.06 33.16 -63.12
C THR A 95 -21.59 33.52 -63.02
N THR A 96 -20.86 32.83 -62.14
CA THR A 96 -19.40 32.77 -61.99
C THR A 96 -18.66 33.89 -61.23
N ILE A 97 -18.77 33.88 -59.89
CA ILE A 97 -17.62 34.23 -59.03
C ILE A 97 -16.98 32.92 -58.56
N THR A 98 -16.21 32.25 -59.43
CA THR A 98 -15.37 31.10 -59.02
C THR A 98 -14.10 31.06 -59.87
N GLY A 99 -13.33 32.14 -59.85
CA GLY A 99 -11.93 32.13 -60.26
C GLY A 99 -11.08 32.45 -59.05
N TRP A 100 -10.70 31.45 -58.26
CA TRP A 100 -9.66 31.66 -57.26
C TRP A 100 -8.37 31.95 -58.02
N SER A 101 -7.76 33.11 -57.79
CA SER A 101 -6.50 33.45 -58.45
C SER A 101 -5.46 32.34 -58.18
N PRO A 102 -4.52 32.07 -59.10
CA PRO A 102 -3.47 31.06 -58.90
C PRO A 102 -2.72 31.22 -57.57
N ARG A 103 -2.62 32.46 -57.07
CA ARG A 103 -2.05 32.78 -55.75
C ARG A 103 -2.89 32.26 -54.59
N ALA A 104 -4.22 32.34 -54.68
CA ALA A 104 -5.11 31.83 -53.65
C ALA A 104 -5.06 30.30 -53.56
N THR A 105 -4.94 29.60 -54.70
CA THR A 105 -4.77 28.13 -54.74
C THR A 105 -3.44 27.70 -54.11
N TRP A 106 -2.37 28.45 -54.35
CA TRP A 106 -1.06 28.21 -53.72
C TRP A 106 -1.08 28.43 -52.20
N VAL A 107 -1.77 29.48 -51.72
CA VAL A 107 -1.90 29.73 -50.28
C VAL A 107 -2.70 28.62 -49.60
N VAL A 108 -3.79 28.15 -50.20
CA VAL A 108 -4.56 27.01 -49.66
C VAL A 108 -3.70 25.73 -49.64
N GLY A 109 -2.95 25.45 -50.72
CA GLY A 109 -2.04 24.31 -50.77
C GLY A 109 -0.96 24.36 -49.67
N LEU A 110 -0.40 25.54 -49.41
CA LEU A 110 0.57 25.76 -48.34
C LEU A 110 -0.05 25.52 -46.95
N VAL A 111 -1.24 26.06 -46.70
CA VAL A 111 -1.95 25.88 -45.41
C VAL A 111 -2.28 24.41 -45.16
N VAL A 112 -2.72 23.68 -46.19
CA VAL A 112 -2.99 22.24 -46.09
C VAL A 112 -1.70 21.44 -45.85
N ALA A 113 -0.60 21.78 -46.52
CA ALA A 113 0.69 21.12 -46.32
C ALA A 113 1.26 21.35 -44.91
N VAL A 114 1.15 22.58 -44.38
CA VAL A 114 1.57 22.91 -43.01
C VAL A 114 0.68 22.20 -41.99
N ALA A 115 -0.63 22.16 -42.20
CA ALA A 115 -1.55 21.43 -41.33
C ALA A 115 -1.22 19.92 -41.33
N ALA A 116 -1.00 19.32 -42.50
CA ALA A 116 -0.63 17.91 -42.61
C ALA A 116 0.74 17.62 -41.95
N ALA A 117 1.74 18.48 -42.13
CA ALA A 117 3.03 18.35 -41.48
C ALA A 117 2.92 18.47 -39.96
N ALA A 118 2.09 19.39 -39.45
CA ALA A 118 1.82 19.54 -38.02
C ALA A 118 1.07 18.31 -37.47
N SER A 119 0.14 17.72 -38.22
CA SER A 119 -0.54 16.47 -37.87
C SER A 119 0.42 15.28 -37.81
N VAL A 120 1.32 15.16 -38.78
CA VAL A 120 2.34 14.09 -38.79
C VAL A 120 3.34 14.29 -37.65
N ALA A 121 3.78 15.52 -37.39
CA ALA A 121 4.68 15.84 -36.28
C ALA A 121 4.03 15.54 -34.91
N SER A 122 2.75 15.87 -34.73
CA SER A 122 2.01 15.55 -33.50
C SER A 122 1.77 14.05 -33.34
N VAL A 123 1.52 13.30 -34.41
CA VAL A 123 1.47 11.82 -34.38
C VAL A 123 2.84 11.23 -34.06
N VAL A 124 3.93 11.74 -34.64
CA VAL A 124 5.30 11.28 -34.36
C VAL A 124 5.71 11.60 -32.92
N VAL A 125 5.32 12.75 -32.37
CA VAL A 125 5.55 13.10 -30.95
C VAL A 125 4.68 12.23 -30.03
N ALA A 126 3.43 11.94 -30.38
CA ALA A 126 2.57 11.02 -29.62
C ALA A 126 3.00 9.54 -29.71
N LEU A 127 3.72 9.17 -30.77
CA LEU A 127 4.32 7.83 -30.93
C LEU A 127 5.74 7.75 -30.33
N ARG A 128 6.42 8.90 -30.14
CA ARG A 128 7.73 9.01 -29.48
C ARG A 128 7.65 9.35 -28.00
N SER A 129 6.50 9.77 -27.49
CA SER A 129 6.28 9.75 -26.04
C SER A 129 6.40 8.30 -25.62
N ASP A 130 7.52 7.96 -24.99
CA ASP A 130 7.73 6.71 -24.29
C ASP A 130 6.40 6.34 -23.62
N GLY A 131 5.85 5.18 -23.97
CA GLY A 131 4.61 4.71 -23.36
C GLY A 131 4.72 4.82 -21.83
N PRO A 132 3.60 4.90 -21.09
CA PRO A 132 3.65 4.91 -19.63
C PRO A 132 4.60 3.80 -19.19
N ALA A 133 5.61 4.16 -18.39
CA ALA A 133 6.62 3.22 -17.91
C ALA A 133 5.89 1.96 -17.44
N PRO A 134 6.39 0.75 -17.78
CA PRO A 134 5.71 -0.48 -17.40
C PRO A 134 5.41 -0.42 -15.90
N VAL A 135 4.13 -0.46 -15.54
CA VAL A 135 3.70 -0.42 -14.13
C VAL A 135 4.37 -1.59 -13.45
N GLU A 136 5.34 -1.30 -12.59
CA GLU A 136 6.21 -2.29 -11.98
C GLU A 136 5.37 -3.03 -10.94
N ARG A 137 4.93 -4.25 -11.29
CA ARG A 137 4.04 -5.04 -10.45
C ARG A 137 4.75 -5.44 -9.17
N VAL A 138 4.01 -5.42 -8.05
CA VAL A 138 4.50 -5.99 -6.79
C VAL A 138 4.94 -7.44 -7.03
N ARG A 139 6.20 -7.73 -6.73
CA ARG A 139 6.76 -9.08 -6.86
C ARG A 139 6.31 -9.93 -5.67
N LEU A 140 5.80 -11.13 -5.96
CA LEU A 140 5.51 -12.11 -4.93
C LEU A 140 6.81 -12.61 -4.30
N GLY A 141 6.82 -12.83 -2.99
CA GLY A 141 8.01 -13.29 -2.30
C GLY A 141 8.05 -12.89 -0.83
N ALA A 142 9.17 -13.23 -0.21
CA ALA A 142 9.47 -12.93 1.18
C ALA A 142 10.55 -11.84 1.26
N TYR A 143 10.31 -10.86 2.11
CA TYR A 143 11.11 -9.66 2.24
C TYR A 143 11.56 -9.46 3.70
N THR A 144 12.78 -9.00 3.89
CA THR A 144 13.19 -8.36 5.16
C THR A 144 12.75 -6.92 5.13
N VAL A 145 12.14 -6.43 6.20
CA VAL A 145 11.66 -5.05 6.30
C VAL A 145 12.29 -4.34 7.49
N THR A 146 12.63 -3.07 7.31
CA THR A 146 12.97 -2.14 8.39
C THR A 146 11.92 -1.04 8.43
N VAL A 147 11.36 -0.79 9.61
CA VAL A 147 10.35 0.23 9.86
C VAL A 147 10.90 1.26 10.83
N ARG A 148 10.84 2.53 10.46
CA ARG A 148 11.32 3.67 11.25
C ARG A 148 10.22 4.70 11.40
N GLY A 149 9.90 5.08 12.61
CA GLY A 149 8.78 6.00 12.84
C GLY A 149 8.67 6.48 14.27
N SER A 150 7.50 7.03 14.56
CA SER A 150 7.13 7.49 15.90
C SER A 150 5.65 7.25 16.12
N ALA A 151 5.30 6.93 17.35
CA ALA A 151 3.91 6.92 17.77
C ALA A 151 3.56 8.25 18.46
N ILE A 152 2.29 8.66 18.44
CA ILE A 152 1.88 9.91 19.07
C ILE A 152 2.16 9.86 20.58
N GLY A 153 3.01 10.77 21.06
CA GLY A 153 3.40 10.84 22.47
C GLY A 153 4.42 9.79 22.91
N GLY A 154 4.97 9.00 21.99
CA GLY A 154 6.02 8.00 22.25
C GLY A 154 7.37 8.39 21.66
N ASP A 155 8.41 7.65 22.08
CA ASP A 155 9.75 7.78 21.53
C ASP A 155 9.80 7.32 20.05
N PRO A 156 10.74 7.85 19.25
CA PRO A 156 11.01 7.30 17.93
C PRO A 156 11.49 5.85 18.04
N PHE A 157 11.10 5.03 17.07
CA PHE A 157 11.45 3.62 17.02
C PHE A 157 12.06 3.24 15.67
N GLU A 158 12.88 2.21 15.71
CA GLU A 158 13.36 1.49 14.54
C GLU A 158 13.27 0.00 14.84
N LEU A 159 12.53 -0.73 14.01
CA LEU A 159 12.31 -2.16 14.19
C LEU A 159 12.52 -2.89 12.88
N GLN A 160 12.96 -4.15 12.97
CA GLN A 160 13.10 -5.03 11.82
C GLN A 160 12.05 -6.16 11.89
N GLY A 161 11.74 -6.72 10.74
CA GLY A 161 10.81 -7.84 10.67
C GLY A 161 10.72 -8.45 9.28
N GLU A 162 9.58 -9.05 9.01
CA GLU A 162 9.28 -9.70 7.74
C GLU A 162 8.07 -9.05 7.05
N LEU A 163 8.14 -9.02 5.73
CA LEU A 163 7.01 -8.73 4.87
C LEU A 163 6.86 -9.88 3.87
N ARG A 164 5.66 -10.44 3.77
CA ARG A 164 5.35 -11.48 2.79
C ARG A 164 4.31 -10.97 1.82
N VAL A 165 4.57 -11.16 0.52
CA VAL A 165 3.62 -10.86 -0.55
C VAL A 165 3.25 -12.16 -1.24
N ARG A 166 1.99 -12.59 -1.12
CA ARG A 166 1.48 -13.85 -1.69
C ARG A 166 0.43 -13.59 -2.75
N ALA A 167 0.16 -14.61 -3.56
CA ALA A 167 -1.04 -14.62 -4.39
C ALA A 167 -2.29 -14.55 -3.49
N ALA A 168 -3.23 -13.68 -3.86
CA ALA A 168 -4.49 -13.57 -3.14
C ALA A 168 -5.44 -14.72 -3.45
N THR A 169 -6.23 -15.10 -2.45
CA THR A 169 -7.29 -16.12 -2.54
C THR A 169 -8.69 -15.51 -2.41
N ASP A 170 -8.79 -14.21 -2.16
CA ASP A 170 -9.97 -13.45 -1.76
C ASP A 170 -10.35 -12.33 -2.75
N GLY A 171 -9.83 -12.39 -3.98
CA GLY A 171 -10.13 -11.43 -5.05
C GLY A 171 -9.33 -10.12 -4.99
N LEU A 172 -8.43 -9.97 -4.00
CA LEU A 172 -7.43 -8.91 -3.98
C LEU A 172 -6.34 -9.15 -5.06
N PRO A 173 -5.55 -8.14 -5.43
CA PRO A 173 -4.41 -8.34 -6.34
C PRO A 173 -3.30 -9.20 -5.71
N TYR A 174 -3.12 -9.11 -4.39
CA TYR A 174 -2.15 -9.89 -3.61
C TYR A 174 -2.49 -9.85 -2.12
N GLN A 175 -1.94 -10.80 -1.37
CA GLN A 175 -1.91 -10.76 0.09
C GLN A 175 -0.62 -10.09 0.54
N TRP A 176 -0.73 -9.08 1.39
CA TRP A 176 0.39 -8.34 1.96
C TRP A 176 0.38 -8.55 3.46
N CYS A 177 1.43 -9.15 4.01
CA CYS A 177 1.52 -9.55 5.41
C CYS A 177 2.80 -8.99 6.05
N LEU A 178 2.69 -7.85 6.73
CA LEU A 178 3.77 -7.21 7.47
C LEU A 178 3.75 -7.67 8.93
N LYS A 179 4.90 -8.15 9.40
CA LYS A 179 5.11 -8.52 10.79
C LYS A 179 6.40 -7.90 11.33
N VAL A 180 6.25 -6.92 12.22
CA VAL A 180 7.36 -6.22 12.88
C VAL A 180 7.07 -6.18 14.38
N GLY A 181 8.00 -6.69 15.19
CA GLY A 181 7.78 -6.87 16.63
C GLY A 181 6.62 -7.83 16.96
N ASP A 182 6.08 -7.71 18.17
CA ASP A 182 4.96 -8.51 18.68
C ASP A 182 3.99 -7.64 19.50
N PRO A 183 2.99 -6.98 18.87
CA PRO A 183 2.07 -6.08 19.56
C PRO A 183 1.19 -6.79 20.60
N TRP A 184 1.00 -8.11 20.50
CA TRP A 184 0.16 -8.88 21.43
C TRP A 184 0.95 -9.48 22.60
N GLY A 185 2.16 -9.98 22.35
CA GLY A 185 3.00 -10.62 23.36
C GLY A 185 3.98 -9.67 24.05
N SER A 186 4.54 -8.71 23.32
CA SER A 186 5.53 -7.75 23.81
C SER A 186 5.37 -6.40 23.12
N PRO A 187 4.29 -5.68 23.45
CA PRO A 187 4.01 -4.38 22.88
C PRO A 187 5.21 -3.44 23.08
N LYS A 188 5.78 -3.00 21.96
CA LYS A 188 6.81 -1.97 21.87
C LYS A 188 6.32 -0.91 20.89
N PRO A 189 6.62 0.38 21.07
CA PRO A 189 6.27 1.40 20.09
C PRO A 189 6.69 0.97 18.69
N GLY A 190 5.74 0.97 17.75
CA GLY A 190 6.02 0.59 16.37
C GLY A 190 5.97 -0.90 16.06
N ALA A 191 5.68 -1.78 17.03
CA ALA A 191 5.29 -3.15 16.73
C ALA A 191 4.01 -3.12 15.90
N ILE A 192 4.04 -3.73 14.71
CA ILE A 192 2.97 -3.68 13.71
C ILE A 192 2.81 -5.07 13.08
N TRP A 193 1.63 -5.64 13.26
CA TRP A 193 1.13 -6.76 12.48
C TRP A 193 0.00 -6.25 11.60
N PHE A 194 0.24 -6.17 10.30
CA PHE A 194 -0.74 -5.67 9.33
C PHE A 194 -0.81 -6.59 8.13
N GLY A 195 -1.98 -7.16 7.91
CA GLY A 195 -2.30 -8.05 6.81
C GLY A 195 -3.41 -7.46 5.94
N THR A 196 -3.45 -7.84 4.66
CA THR A 196 -4.65 -7.62 3.81
C THR A 196 -5.64 -8.78 3.86
N SER A 197 -5.23 -9.94 4.40
CA SER A 197 -6.07 -11.13 4.57
C SER A 197 -5.95 -11.72 5.97
N GLY A 198 -7.04 -12.29 6.49
CA GLY A 198 -7.04 -13.03 7.77
C GLY A 198 -6.01 -14.16 7.85
N ARG A 199 -5.55 -14.67 6.69
CA ARG A 199 -4.51 -15.70 6.59
C ARG A 199 -3.10 -15.24 6.96
N CYS A 200 -2.85 -13.93 7.01
CA CYS A 200 -1.50 -13.42 7.23
C CYS A 200 -0.87 -13.91 8.55
N PHE A 201 -1.68 -14.03 9.62
CA PHE A 201 -1.17 -14.33 10.96
C PHE A 201 -1.83 -15.55 11.63
N GLY A 202 -2.32 -16.50 10.81
CA GLY A 202 -2.73 -17.83 11.30
C GLY A 202 -4.23 -18.08 11.45
N LYS A 203 -5.13 -17.13 11.08
CA LYS A 203 -6.56 -17.42 10.93
C LYS A 203 -6.84 -18.04 9.55
N ARG A 204 -7.59 -19.14 9.49
CA ARG A 204 -7.81 -19.93 8.25
C ARG A 204 -8.88 -19.36 7.31
N THR A 205 -9.36 -18.14 7.52
CA THR A 205 -10.45 -17.54 6.73
C THR A 205 -9.90 -16.73 5.56
N ASP A 206 -10.47 -16.93 4.36
CA ASP A 206 -10.16 -16.18 3.13
C ASP A 206 -10.86 -14.81 3.09
N GLN A 207 -10.96 -14.12 4.22
CA GLN A 207 -11.59 -12.80 4.26
C GLN A 207 -10.54 -11.70 4.18
N SER A 208 -10.85 -10.70 3.34
CA SER A 208 -10.09 -9.46 3.27
C SER A 208 -10.31 -8.64 4.54
N VAL A 209 -9.20 -8.17 5.10
CA VAL A 209 -9.15 -7.31 6.31
C VAL A 209 -8.58 -5.92 5.98
N ALA A 210 -8.24 -5.69 4.71
CA ALA A 210 -7.87 -4.38 4.16
C ALA A 210 -8.22 -4.29 2.66
N GLU A 211 -8.65 -3.11 2.23
CA GLU A 211 -8.80 -2.78 0.82
C GLU A 211 -7.42 -2.49 0.19
N VAL A 212 -7.25 -2.88 -1.08
CA VAL A 212 -6.05 -2.60 -1.86
C VAL A 212 -6.42 -1.73 -3.06
N ARG A 213 -5.77 -0.58 -3.20
CA ARG A 213 -5.93 0.32 -4.35
C ARG A 213 -4.58 0.54 -5.02
N GLU A 214 -4.57 0.59 -6.34
CA GLU A 214 -3.38 0.84 -7.14
C GLU A 214 -3.62 2.06 -8.03
N THR A 215 -2.72 3.04 -7.98
CA THR A 215 -2.82 4.28 -8.78
C THR A 215 -1.41 4.72 -9.16
N ASP A 216 -1.12 4.80 -10.45
CA ASP A 216 0.18 5.27 -10.98
C ASP A 216 1.41 4.56 -10.36
N GLY A 217 1.30 3.26 -10.09
CA GLY A 217 2.36 2.44 -9.47
C GLY A 217 2.51 2.63 -7.95
N GLU A 218 1.69 3.47 -7.32
CA GLU A 218 1.53 3.51 -5.87
C GLU A 218 0.43 2.55 -5.43
N HIS A 219 0.73 1.78 -4.39
CA HIS A 219 -0.21 0.88 -3.73
C HIS A 219 -0.64 1.47 -2.40
N VAL A 220 -1.95 1.48 -2.16
CA VAL A 220 -2.56 1.97 -0.92
C VAL A 220 -3.38 0.84 -0.29
N LEU A 221 -3.01 0.45 0.93
CA LEU A 221 -3.69 -0.54 1.74
C LEU A 221 -4.46 0.18 2.85
N VAL A 222 -5.77 -0.02 2.96
CA VAL A 222 -6.62 0.67 3.93
C VAL A 222 -7.34 -0.38 4.79
N PRO A 223 -7.29 -0.32 6.13
CA PRO A 223 -8.09 -1.21 6.98
C PRO A 223 -9.58 -1.15 6.60
N VAL A 224 -10.27 -2.29 6.65
CA VAL A 224 -11.73 -2.30 6.44
C VAL A 224 -12.44 -1.60 7.61
N ASP A 225 -13.47 -0.79 7.30
CA ASP A 225 -14.32 -0.11 8.28
C ASP A 225 -15.80 -0.40 7.94
N PRO A 226 -16.60 -1.02 8.84
CA PRO A 226 -16.24 -1.45 10.20
C PRO A 226 -15.29 -2.67 10.21
N PRO A 227 -14.46 -2.82 11.25
CA PRO A 227 -13.53 -3.92 11.33
C PRO A 227 -14.24 -5.27 11.44
N THR A 228 -13.71 -6.28 10.76
CA THR A 228 -14.22 -7.65 10.78
C THR A 228 -13.73 -8.41 12.03
N PRO A 229 -14.40 -9.49 12.48
CA PRO A 229 -13.87 -10.38 13.51
C PRO A 229 -12.48 -10.97 13.20
N GLU A 230 -12.13 -11.05 11.92
CA GLU A 230 -10.87 -11.54 11.38
C GLU A 230 -9.74 -10.53 11.56
N ASP A 231 -10.07 -9.23 11.63
CA ASP A 231 -9.14 -8.11 11.90
C ASP A 231 -8.49 -8.18 13.28
N GLN A 232 -8.96 -9.06 14.17
CA GLN A 232 -8.39 -9.22 15.52
C GLN A 232 -6.87 -9.51 15.52
N LEU A 233 -6.28 -9.90 14.40
CA LEU A 233 -4.84 -10.10 14.30
C LEU A 233 -4.08 -8.92 13.67
N ASN A 234 -4.79 -8.02 12.99
CA ASN A 234 -4.23 -6.73 12.62
C ASN A 234 -4.11 -5.88 13.88
N ALA A 235 -2.89 -5.57 14.28
CA ALA A 235 -2.61 -4.88 15.52
C ALA A 235 -1.36 -4.03 15.39
N PHE A 236 -1.32 -2.94 16.13
CA PHE A 236 -0.11 -2.14 16.29
C PHE A 236 0.01 -1.63 17.72
N THR A 237 1.19 -1.17 18.10
CA THR A 237 1.43 -0.55 19.40
C THR A 237 1.85 0.90 19.22
N ALA A 238 1.09 1.81 19.83
CA ALA A 238 1.37 3.26 19.80
C ALA A 238 2.00 3.81 21.09
N THR A 239 2.01 3.04 22.17
CA THR A 239 2.50 3.52 23.47
C THR A 239 3.60 2.59 23.98
N SER A 240 4.57 3.14 24.72
CA SER A 240 5.57 2.38 25.45
C SER A 240 5.17 2.18 26.91
N GLY A 241 5.81 1.21 27.56
CA GLY A 241 5.74 1.06 29.01
C GLY A 241 4.48 0.36 29.50
N GLU A 242 4.05 0.71 30.70
CA GLU A 242 3.14 -0.14 31.47
C GLU A 242 1.74 -0.29 30.87
N LEU A 243 1.28 0.78 30.22
CA LEU A 243 0.00 0.90 29.54
C LEU A 243 0.10 0.61 28.03
N SER A 244 1.21 0.01 27.58
CA SER A 244 1.33 -0.37 26.18
C SER A 244 0.38 -1.51 25.85
N GLY A 245 -0.62 -1.23 25.02
CA GLY A 245 -1.59 -2.20 24.52
C GLY A 245 -1.51 -2.39 23.01
N ALA A 246 -2.10 -3.47 22.53
CA ALA A 246 -2.39 -3.64 21.11
C ALA A 246 -3.57 -2.75 20.73
N TYR A 247 -3.40 -1.98 19.67
CA TYR A 247 -4.43 -1.19 19.01
C TYR A 247 -4.87 -1.93 17.76
N ARG A 248 -6.19 -2.09 17.58
CA ARG A 248 -6.75 -2.59 16.32
C ARG A 248 -6.85 -1.44 15.33
N PRO A 249 -6.27 -1.53 14.13
CA PRO A 249 -6.45 -0.53 13.08
C PRO A 249 -7.94 -0.35 12.76
N THR A 250 -8.41 0.89 12.78
CA THR A 250 -9.75 1.30 12.35
C THR A 250 -9.70 2.44 11.34
N GLY A 251 -8.49 2.80 10.89
CA GLY A 251 -8.27 3.88 9.93
C GLY A 251 -6.80 4.09 9.64
N GLY A 252 -6.54 5.07 8.76
CA GLY A 252 -5.20 5.29 8.20
C GLY A 252 -4.93 4.42 6.97
N ASP A 253 -3.67 4.36 6.54
CA ASP A 253 -3.27 3.60 5.36
C ASP A 253 -1.78 3.17 5.39
N VAL A 254 -1.46 2.18 4.57
CA VAL A 254 -0.09 1.84 4.17
C VAL A 254 0.05 2.22 2.71
N ARG A 255 1.02 3.08 2.38
CA ARG A 255 1.30 3.52 1.01
C ARG A 255 2.68 3.07 0.61
N PHE A 256 2.85 2.49 -0.56
CA PHE A 256 4.17 2.08 -1.02
C PHE A 256 4.29 2.01 -2.53
N ARG A 257 5.52 2.08 -3.00
CA ARG A 257 5.87 1.79 -4.39
C ARG A 257 6.71 0.53 -4.44
N ALA A 258 6.46 -0.28 -5.45
CA ALA A 258 7.26 -1.45 -5.75
C ALA A 258 8.32 -1.10 -6.80
N SER A 259 9.51 -1.64 -6.58
CA SER A 259 10.56 -1.75 -7.58
C SER A 259 11.08 -3.20 -7.60
N ALA A 260 11.82 -3.59 -8.63
CA ALA A 260 12.18 -4.97 -8.97
C ALA A 260 12.42 -5.94 -7.80
N ALA A 261 13.15 -5.51 -6.76
CA ALA A 261 13.44 -6.30 -5.57
C ALA A 261 13.25 -5.51 -4.25
N ARG A 262 12.56 -4.37 -4.29
CA ARG A 262 12.47 -3.47 -3.14
C ARG A 262 11.10 -2.79 -3.07
N LEU A 263 10.54 -2.75 -1.86
CA LEU A 263 9.30 -2.03 -1.55
C LEU A 263 9.63 -0.89 -0.59
N GLU A 264 9.15 0.31 -0.88
CA GLU A 264 9.38 1.47 -0.02
C GLU A 264 8.08 2.25 0.16
N GLY A 265 7.85 2.71 1.39
CA GLY A 265 6.58 3.33 1.69
C GLY A 265 6.45 3.90 3.09
N THR A 266 5.21 4.26 3.42
CA THR A 266 4.80 4.79 4.70
C THR A 266 3.69 3.94 5.30
N VAL A 267 3.71 3.81 6.62
CA VAL A 267 2.64 3.23 7.42
C VAL A 267 2.08 4.35 8.29
N SER A 268 0.79 4.64 8.17
CA SER A 268 0.08 5.60 9.00
C SER A 268 -1.19 4.93 9.51
N LEU A 269 -1.14 4.31 10.68
CA LEU A 269 -2.27 3.57 11.25
C LEU A 269 -2.91 4.34 12.41
N GLN A 270 -4.23 4.31 12.45
CA GLN A 270 -5.04 4.80 13.56
C GLN A 270 -5.93 3.67 14.07
N GLY A 271 -6.14 3.62 15.37
CA GLY A 271 -6.87 2.50 15.95
C GLY A 271 -7.32 2.73 17.38
N LEU A 272 -8.07 1.77 17.88
CA LEU A 272 -8.56 1.73 19.25
C LEU A 272 -7.87 0.59 20.01
N GLU A 273 -7.51 0.87 21.25
CA GLU A 273 -6.89 -0.12 22.13
C GLU A 273 -7.85 -1.29 22.38
N VAL A 274 -7.35 -2.53 22.21
CA VAL A 274 -8.17 -3.74 22.32
C VAL A 274 -8.23 -4.27 23.75
N VAL A 275 -7.16 -4.09 24.53
CA VAL A 275 -6.93 -4.85 25.76
C VAL A 275 -7.56 -4.19 27.00
N VAL A 276 -7.50 -2.86 27.11
CA VAL A 276 -7.82 -2.18 28.39
C VAL A 276 -9.21 -1.52 28.37
N GLY A 277 -9.95 -1.59 27.26
CA GLY A 277 -11.26 -0.94 27.12
C GLY A 277 -11.22 0.59 27.24
N LEU A 278 -10.03 1.16 27.41
CA LEU A 278 -9.77 2.57 27.28
C LEU A 278 -9.99 2.89 25.80
N SER A 279 -11.01 3.69 25.49
CA SER A 279 -11.31 4.15 24.12
C SER A 279 -10.26 5.16 23.63
N THR A 280 -8.99 4.94 23.96
CA THR A 280 -7.88 5.79 23.61
C THR A 280 -7.50 5.50 22.17
N ARG A 281 -7.52 6.55 21.35
CA ARG A 281 -7.08 6.46 19.96
C ARG A 281 -5.56 6.45 19.92
N GLY A 282 -4.99 5.37 19.39
CA GLY A 282 -3.56 5.27 19.08
C GLY A 282 -3.31 5.65 17.63
N THR A 283 -2.16 6.26 17.38
CA THR A 283 -1.67 6.54 16.03
C THR A 283 -0.19 6.22 15.94
N VAL A 284 0.19 5.52 14.86
CA VAL A 284 1.58 5.27 14.48
C VAL A 284 1.81 5.81 13.08
N THR A 285 2.91 6.57 12.92
CA THR A 285 3.40 7.00 11.61
C THR A 285 4.83 6.53 11.44
N ALA A 286 5.10 5.83 10.35
CA ALA A 286 6.40 5.27 10.05
C ALA A 286 6.69 5.26 8.55
N THR A 287 7.96 5.13 8.22
CA THR A 287 8.47 4.77 6.90
C THR A 287 8.97 3.33 6.94
N PHE A 288 8.93 2.63 5.81
CA PHE A 288 9.51 1.31 5.72
C PHE A 288 10.29 1.11 4.42
N THR A 289 11.28 0.23 4.51
CA THR A 289 12.01 -0.30 3.36
C THR A 289 12.03 -1.81 3.49
N ALA A 290 11.57 -2.51 2.46
CA ALA A 290 11.61 -3.96 2.38
C ALA A 290 12.46 -4.40 1.19
N ALA A 291 13.36 -5.36 1.41
CA ALA A 291 14.22 -5.94 0.39
C ALA A 291 13.86 -7.41 0.19
N LEU A 292 13.70 -7.82 -1.07
CA LEU A 292 13.36 -9.20 -1.43
C LEU A 292 14.51 -10.13 -1.04
N VAL A 293 14.18 -11.18 -0.30
CA VAL A 293 15.14 -12.22 0.11
C VAL A 293 14.88 -13.54 -0.62
N SER A 294 13.62 -13.80 -0.99
CA SER A 294 13.21 -15.02 -1.68
C SER A 294 11.99 -14.77 -2.56
N ASP A 295 11.96 -15.38 -3.74
CA ASP A 295 10.76 -15.44 -4.61
C ASP A 295 9.68 -16.38 -4.05
N ASP A 296 10.06 -17.31 -3.17
CA ASP A 296 9.10 -18.10 -2.39
C ASP A 296 8.62 -17.27 -1.19
N PRO A 297 7.33 -16.88 -1.14
CA PRO A 297 6.77 -16.08 -0.04
C PRO A 297 6.67 -16.83 1.28
N ASP A 298 6.82 -18.15 1.28
CA ASP A 298 6.82 -18.98 2.49
C ASP A 298 8.23 -19.43 2.91
N ALA A 299 9.25 -18.94 2.21
CA ALA A 299 10.64 -19.10 2.65
C ALA A 299 10.83 -18.55 4.06
N LEU A 300 11.64 -19.26 4.85
CA LEU A 300 12.01 -18.82 6.18
C LEU A 300 12.89 -17.57 6.08
N VAL A 301 12.29 -16.41 6.29
CA VAL A 301 13.03 -15.18 6.52
C VAL A 301 13.56 -15.26 7.94
N SER A 302 14.87 -15.41 8.08
CA SER A 302 15.52 -15.08 9.35
C SER A 302 15.33 -13.59 9.55
N SER A 303 14.27 -13.18 10.25
CA SER A 303 14.20 -11.83 10.77
C SER A 303 15.50 -11.63 11.55
N PRO A 304 16.36 -10.68 11.18
CA PRO A 304 17.44 -10.32 12.07
C PRO A 304 16.77 -10.01 13.39
N LEU A 305 17.20 -10.69 14.46
CA LEU A 305 16.92 -10.21 15.81
C LEU A 305 17.12 -8.70 15.78
N ASP A 306 16.13 -7.92 16.25
CA ASP A 306 16.23 -6.46 16.33
C ASP A 306 17.69 -6.12 16.63
N PRO A 307 18.41 -5.40 15.73
CA PRO A 307 19.81 -5.10 15.96
C PRO A 307 19.87 -4.53 17.35
N ALA A 308 20.62 -5.17 18.26
CA ALA A 308 20.57 -4.93 19.69
C ALA A 308 20.44 -3.43 19.97
N GLY A 309 19.18 -2.99 20.11
CA GLY A 309 18.87 -1.59 20.03
C GLY A 309 19.26 -1.01 21.37
N ASP A 310 20.35 -0.27 21.40
CA ASP A 310 20.75 0.60 22.51
C ASP A 310 19.73 1.72 22.79
N SER A 311 18.54 1.69 22.17
CA SER A 311 17.40 2.53 22.55
C SER A 311 16.80 2.04 23.86
N GLY A 312 17.41 2.46 24.97
CA GLY A 312 16.73 2.58 26.26
C GLY A 312 16.43 1.28 27.00
N ARG A 313 17.03 0.13 26.64
CA ARG A 313 16.99 -1.02 27.54
C ARG A 313 17.66 -0.56 28.85
N PRO A 314 17.00 -0.63 30.03
CA PRO A 314 17.70 -0.39 31.28
C PRO A 314 18.95 -1.25 31.27
N THR A 315 20.11 -0.64 31.52
CA THR A 315 21.42 -1.28 31.52
C THR A 315 21.26 -2.67 32.09
N ARG A 316 21.48 -3.70 31.24
CA ARG A 316 21.24 -5.10 31.61
C ARG A 316 21.85 -5.27 33.00
N PRO A 317 21.08 -5.66 34.03
CA PRO A 317 21.57 -5.58 35.39
C PRO A 317 22.87 -6.39 35.46
N ASP A 318 23.95 -5.71 35.82
CA ASP A 318 25.28 -6.31 35.91
C ASP A 318 25.28 -7.25 37.12
N VAL A 319 24.81 -8.47 36.87
CA VAL A 319 24.71 -9.52 37.88
C VAL A 319 25.92 -10.42 37.68
N PRO A 320 26.80 -10.54 38.69
CA PRO A 320 27.89 -11.50 38.63
C PRO A 320 27.31 -12.90 38.55
N GLY A 321 27.80 -13.74 37.64
CA GLY A 321 27.28 -15.09 37.50
C GLY A 321 27.67 -15.77 36.20
N VAL A 322 27.30 -17.03 36.08
CA VAL A 322 27.49 -17.80 34.84
C VAL A 322 26.27 -17.61 33.96
N ARG A 323 26.51 -17.32 32.68
CA ARG A 323 25.46 -17.21 31.67
C ARG A 323 25.06 -18.60 31.18
N TYR A 324 23.75 -18.82 31.07
CA TYR A 324 23.17 -20.02 30.50
C TYR A 324 22.07 -19.66 29.49
N THR A 325 21.92 -20.51 28.49
CA THR A 325 20.83 -20.43 27.50
C THR A 325 20.05 -21.74 27.50
N VAL A 326 18.75 -21.67 27.21
CA VAL A 326 17.94 -22.89 27.07
C VAL A 326 18.42 -23.68 25.85
N ARG A 327 18.83 -24.93 26.09
CA ARG A 327 19.17 -25.87 25.01
C ARG A 327 17.95 -26.67 24.60
N THR A 328 17.17 -27.14 25.58
CA THR A 328 15.99 -27.96 25.32
C THR A 328 14.94 -27.71 26.38
N VAL A 329 13.71 -27.40 25.95
CA VAL A 329 12.53 -27.35 26.82
C VAL A 329 12.01 -28.77 26.99
N VAL A 330 12.14 -29.31 28.20
CA VAL A 330 11.69 -30.66 28.58
C VAL A 330 10.18 -30.67 28.78
N SER A 331 9.66 -29.70 29.52
CA SER A 331 8.22 -29.54 29.75
C SER A 331 7.83 -28.06 29.82
N PHE A 332 6.60 -27.75 29.42
CA PHE A 332 6.02 -26.41 29.53
C PHE A 332 4.50 -26.49 29.60
N THR A 333 3.95 -26.29 30.80
CA THR A 333 2.54 -26.49 31.11
C THR A 333 1.94 -25.21 31.66
N ALA A 334 0.81 -24.77 31.12
CA ALA A 334 0.07 -23.65 31.68
C ALA A 334 -0.63 -24.08 32.98
N THR A 335 -0.45 -23.32 34.05
CA THR A 335 -1.10 -23.56 35.34
C THR A 335 -2.27 -22.61 35.59
N THR A 336 -2.24 -21.41 34.98
CA THR A 336 -3.26 -20.36 35.16
C THR A 336 -3.29 -19.48 33.91
N GLY A 337 -4.45 -18.91 33.56
CA GLY A 337 -4.59 -17.94 32.47
C GLY A 337 -4.90 -18.53 31.08
N ALA A 338 -4.60 -17.76 30.03
CA ALA A 338 -5.01 -18.02 28.65
C ALA A 338 -4.16 -19.13 27.98
N PRO A 339 -4.72 -20.35 27.75
CA PRO A 339 -3.97 -21.46 27.15
C PRO A 339 -3.50 -21.17 25.72
N ASP A 340 -4.19 -20.27 25.02
CA ASP A 340 -3.87 -19.86 23.65
C ASP A 340 -2.50 -19.17 23.55
N LEU A 341 -2.03 -18.55 24.63
CA LEU A 341 -0.73 -17.88 24.70
C LEU A 341 0.43 -18.84 25.05
N ARG A 342 0.14 -20.11 25.33
CA ARG A 342 1.15 -21.11 25.74
C ARG A 342 2.24 -21.30 24.68
N GLY A 343 1.88 -21.26 23.40
CA GLY A 343 2.84 -21.40 22.30
C GLY A 343 3.91 -20.31 22.33
N SER A 344 3.47 -19.05 22.31
CA SER A 344 4.35 -17.87 22.36
C SER A 344 5.14 -17.80 23.67
N ALA A 345 4.53 -18.15 24.81
CA ALA A 345 5.22 -18.20 26.10
C ALA A 345 6.35 -19.25 26.11
N ARG A 346 6.09 -20.44 25.57
CA ARG A 346 7.09 -21.52 25.44
C ARG A 346 8.22 -21.10 24.51
N GLU A 347 7.92 -20.45 23.39
CA GLU A 347 8.94 -19.98 22.44
C GLU A 347 9.87 -18.94 23.08
N ARG A 348 9.31 -17.95 23.78
CA ARG A 348 10.12 -16.97 24.54
C ARG A 348 10.96 -17.60 25.63
N PHE A 349 10.40 -18.57 26.36
CA PHE A 349 11.16 -19.34 27.34
C PHE A 349 12.31 -20.13 26.70
N ALA A 350 12.09 -20.75 25.54
CA ALA A 350 13.10 -21.50 24.81
C ALA A 350 14.28 -20.64 24.33
N GLN A 351 14.11 -19.32 24.24
CA GLN A 351 15.15 -18.37 23.87
C GLN A 351 15.67 -17.57 25.07
N ALA A 352 15.23 -17.89 26.29
CA ALA A 352 15.57 -17.13 27.48
C ALA A 352 17.04 -17.30 27.86
N VAL A 353 17.58 -16.20 28.40
CA VAL A 353 18.93 -16.14 28.96
C VAL A 353 18.81 -16.13 30.48
N PHE A 354 19.63 -16.95 31.12
CA PHE A 354 19.83 -16.96 32.55
C PHE A 354 21.23 -16.46 32.88
N VAL A 355 21.36 -15.67 33.94
CA VAL A 355 22.66 -15.42 34.58
C VAL A 355 22.49 -15.81 36.03
N VAL A 356 23.28 -16.77 36.51
CA VAL A 356 23.11 -17.33 37.86
C VAL A 356 24.43 -17.30 38.62
N GLU A 357 24.42 -16.62 39.77
CA GLU A 357 25.47 -16.71 40.77
C GLU A 357 25.18 -17.92 41.67
N ALA A 358 25.75 -19.08 41.34
CA ALA A 358 25.44 -20.36 41.99
C ALA A 358 26.04 -20.50 43.40
N ARG A 359 25.58 -19.67 44.34
CA ARG A 359 25.89 -19.70 45.77
C ARG A 359 24.71 -19.20 46.59
N ASP A 360 24.65 -19.59 47.85
CA ASP A 360 23.66 -19.06 48.78
C ASP A 360 23.80 -17.53 48.94
N GLY A 361 22.68 -16.81 48.85
CA GLY A 361 22.66 -15.35 48.81
C GLY A 361 23.13 -14.74 47.48
N GLY A 362 23.39 -15.57 46.46
CA GLY A 362 23.73 -15.12 45.11
C GLY A 362 22.55 -14.43 44.42
N ARG A 363 22.82 -13.83 43.26
CA ARG A 363 21.79 -13.21 42.41
C ARG A 363 21.54 -14.02 41.15
N PHE A 364 20.34 -13.89 40.59
CA PHE A 364 20.06 -14.38 39.26
C PHE A 364 19.29 -13.38 38.40
N VAL A 365 19.38 -13.57 37.08
CA VAL A 365 18.65 -12.86 36.05
C VAL A 365 17.95 -13.87 35.15
N TYR A 366 16.70 -13.59 34.81
CA TYR A 366 15.95 -14.23 33.74
C TYR A 366 15.53 -13.18 32.70
N ASP A 367 16.04 -13.33 31.47
CA ASP A 367 15.86 -12.39 30.37
C ASP A 367 15.33 -13.11 29.12
N PRO A 368 14.00 -13.29 28.99
CA PRO A 368 13.37 -13.80 27.80
C PRO A 368 13.32 -12.71 26.71
N PRO A 369 13.76 -12.99 25.47
CA PRO A 369 13.70 -12.01 24.38
C PRO A 369 12.25 -11.70 24.01
N GLY A 370 12.04 -10.52 23.41
CA GLY A 370 10.70 -10.08 23.01
C GLY A 370 9.72 -10.11 24.19
N SER A 371 10.17 -9.64 25.36
CA SER A 371 9.34 -9.44 26.53
C SER A 371 9.34 -7.96 26.89
N ARG A 372 8.30 -7.51 27.60
CA ARG A 372 8.16 -6.09 27.96
C ARG A 372 9.32 -5.65 28.87
N ASP A 373 9.97 -4.53 28.53
CA ASP A 373 11.18 -4.04 29.20
C ASP A 373 10.91 -3.47 30.61
N ASP A 374 9.64 -3.19 30.94
CA ASP A 374 9.18 -2.75 32.26
C ASP A 374 9.02 -3.93 33.24
N LEU A 375 8.78 -5.14 32.72
CA LEU A 375 8.61 -6.37 33.49
C LEU A 375 9.81 -7.32 33.40
N PHE A 376 10.64 -7.19 32.36
CA PHE A 376 11.82 -8.01 32.11
C PHE A 376 13.06 -7.15 31.81
N PRO A 377 14.28 -7.62 32.14
CA PRO A 377 14.56 -8.89 32.81
C PRO A 377 14.04 -8.93 34.25
N VAL A 378 13.75 -10.13 34.74
CA VAL A 378 13.44 -10.38 36.16
C VAL A 378 14.73 -10.68 36.89
N THR A 379 14.99 -9.97 37.97
CA THR A 379 16.10 -10.24 38.88
C THR A 379 15.60 -10.87 40.17
N GLY A 380 16.41 -11.74 40.76
CA GLY A 380 16.07 -12.35 42.03
C GLY A 380 17.28 -12.86 42.81
N THR A 381 16.98 -13.67 43.80
CA THR A 381 17.93 -14.27 44.73
C THR A 381 18.07 -15.76 44.50
N VAL A 382 19.28 -16.26 44.76
CA VAL A 382 19.65 -17.66 44.78
C VAL A 382 19.80 -18.06 46.24
N THR A 383 19.07 -19.10 46.67
CA THR A 383 19.18 -19.65 48.02
C THR A 383 19.46 -21.14 47.99
N GLY A 384 19.98 -21.66 49.10
CA GLY A 384 20.37 -23.06 49.20
C GLY A 384 21.81 -23.31 48.76
N ALA A 385 22.17 -24.58 48.64
CA ALA A 385 23.56 -24.99 48.42
C ALA A 385 23.66 -25.97 47.26
N ALA A 386 24.87 -26.06 46.69
CA ALA A 386 25.15 -27.01 45.63
C ALA A 386 24.76 -28.45 46.05
N PRO A 387 24.24 -29.27 45.11
CA PRO A 387 24.14 -28.98 43.68
C PRO A 387 22.80 -28.31 43.27
N VAL A 388 21.84 -28.15 44.17
CA VAL A 388 20.50 -27.62 43.83
C VAL A 388 20.23 -26.31 44.55
N PHE A 389 20.08 -25.25 43.76
CA PHE A 389 19.73 -23.93 44.26
C PHE A 389 18.25 -23.64 44.03
N VAL A 390 17.68 -22.80 44.87
CA VAL A 390 16.34 -22.25 44.72
C VAL A 390 16.45 -20.84 44.14
N LEU A 391 15.68 -20.56 43.10
CA LEU A 391 15.60 -19.26 42.46
C LEU A 391 14.27 -18.60 42.81
N ALA A 392 14.31 -17.37 43.30
CA ALA A 392 13.10 -16.58 43.55
C ALA A 392 13.32 -15.10 43.19
N GLY A 393 12.46 -14.57 42.33
CA GLY A 393 12.58 -13.20 41.84
C GLY A 393 11.25 -12.66 41.33
N GLY A 394 11.21 -11.35 41.16
CA GLY A 394 10.05 -10.69 40.60
C GLY A 394 10.36 -9.26 40.21
N ARG A 395 9.50 -8.71 39.37
CA ARG A 395 9.53 -7.31 38.97
C ARG A 395 8.09 -6.84 38.85
N THR A 396 7.82 -5.65 39.37
CA THR A 396 6.53 -4.99 39.26
C THR A 396 6.75 -3.65 38.60
N SER A 397 5.91 -3.31 37.63
CA SER A 397 5.79 -1.96 37.08
C SER A 397 4.50 -1.36 37.60
N GLY A 398 4.61 -0.08 37.99
CA GLY A 398 3.54 0.85 38.37
C GLY A 398 2.72 0.51 39.60
N GLU A 399 1.55 1.15 39.68
CA GLU A 399 0.82 1.34 40.93
C GLU A 399 -0.68 1.06 40.80
N GLY A 400 -1.26 0.58 41.89
CA GLY A 400 -2.70 0.35 42.02
C GLY A 400 -3.24 -0.73 41.07
N THR A 401 -4.40 -0.48 40.47
CA THR A 401 -5.12 -1.45 39.62
C THR A 401 -4.50 -1.62 38.22
N LEU A 402 -3.54 -0.77 37.86
CA LEU A 402 -2.82 -0.82 36.59
C LEU A 402 -1.49 -1.56 36.70
N ALA A 403 -1.07 -1.89 37.94
CA ALA A 403 0.20 -2.54 38.19
C ALA A 403 0.31 -3.88 37.43
N ALA A 404 1.43 -4.04 36.75
CA ALA A 404 1.81 -5.28 36.11
C ALA A 404 2.98 -5.91 36.86
N SER A 405 3.01 -7.23 37.01
CA SER A 405 4.09 -7.94 37.68
C SER A 405 4.49 -9.22 36.95
N SER A 406 5.76 -9.55 37.04
CA SER A 406 6.34 -10.83 36.64
C SER A 406 7.03 -11.47 37.83
N ARG A 407 6.85 -12.77 38.01
CA ARG A 407 7.38 -13.55 39.14
C ARG A 407 7.98 -14.84 38.64
N ILE A 408 9.07 -15.24 39.27
CA ILE A 408 9.80 -16.47 38.97
C ILE A 408 10.12 -17.14 40.30
N GLY A 409 9.76 -18.40 40.41
CA GLY A 409 10.18 -19.28 41.51
C GLY A 409 10.61 -20.61 40.94
N GLY A 410 11.55 -21.31 41.55
CA GLY A 410 11.93 -22.64 41.06
C GLY A 410 13.26 -23.15 41.57
N THR A 411 13.80 -24.15 40.90
CA THR A 411 15.11 -24.73 41.21
C THR A 411 16.06 -24.69 40.02
N PHE A 412 17.34 -24.62 40.33
CA PHE A 412 18.47 -24.72 39.42
C PHE A 412 19.40 -25.83 39.90
N ASP A 413 19.47 -26.91 39.14
CA ASP A 413 20.15 -28.15 39.50
C ASP A 413 21.43 -28.32 38.66
N LEU A 414 22.56 -28.41 39.34
CA LEU A 414 23.91 -28.61 38.80
C LEU A 414 24.45 -30.03 39.04
N SER A 415 23.62 -30.96 39.52
CA SER A 415 24.06 -32.32 39.89
C SER A 415 24.44 -33.19 38.68
N GLY A 416 23.87 -32.88 37.51
CA GLY A 416 24.09 -33.60 36.26
C GLY A 416 25.21 -33.01 35.39
N PRO A 417 25.53 -33.69 34.26
CA PRO A 417 26.47 -33.17 33.27
C PRO A 417 25.95 -31.89 32.59
N GLU A 418 24.65 -31.67 32.60
CA GLU A 418 23.98 -30.51 32.03
C GLU A 418 23.09 -29.87 33.11
N PRO A 419 23.18 -28.55 33.34
CA PRO A 419 22.32 -27.85 34.29
C PRO A 419 20.84 -27.95 33.89
N VAL A 420 19.97 -28.11 34.89
CA VAL A 420 18.51 -28.16 34.69
C VAL A 420 17.83 -27.07 35.51
N VAL A 421 16.87 -26.37 34.90
CA VAL A 421 15.96 -25.46 35.61
C VAL A 421 14.55 -26.02 35.64
N ARG A 422 13.89 -25.88 36.79
CA ARG A 422 12.46 -26.14 36.98
C ARG A 422 11.81 -24.91 37.56
N LEU A 423 11.03 -24.19 36.77
CA LEU A 423 10.51 -22.87 37.11
C LEU A 423 8.98 -22.83 37.10
N THR A 424 8.44 -22.11 38.05
CA THR A 424 7.11 -21.52 38.03
C THR A 424 7.26 -20.07 37.59
N LEU A 425 6.68 -19.76 36.43
CA LEU A 425 6.65 -18.43 35.83
C LEU A 425 5.25 -17.85 36.02
N GLY A 426 5.16 -16.62 36.50
CA GLY A 426 3.88 -15.93 36.68
C GLY A 426 3.95 -14.51 36.12
N THR A 427 2.88 -14.09 35.45
CA THR A 427 2.68 -12.70 35.05
C THR A 427 1.27 -12.28 35.43
N ALA A 428 1.11 -11.10 36.03
CA ALA A 428 -0.18 -10.51 36.34
C ALA A 428 -0.23 -9.10 35.76
N ALA A 429 -1.28 -8.74 35.04
CA ALA A 429 -1.51 -7.39 34.55
C ALA A 429 -3.01 -7.14 34.41
N PHE A 430 -3.49 -5.97 34.83
CA PHE A 430 -4.88 -5.54 34.67
C PHE A 430 -5.93 -6.57 35.17
N GLY A 431 -5.62 -7.26 36.28
CA GLY A 431 -6.50 -8.28 36.85
C GLY A 431 -6.49 -9.64 36.15
N ALA A 432 -5.74 -9.78 35.04
CA ALA A 432 -5.50 -11.07 34.40
C ALA A 432 -4.17 -11.67 34.88
N GLU A 433 -4.20 -12.95 35.22
CA GLU A 433 -3.01 -13.71 35.63
C GLU A 433 -2.73 -14.84 34.62
N SER A 434 -1.46 -15.01 34.29
CA SER A 434 -0.96 -16.16 33.53
C SER A 434 0.17 -16.83 34.30
N GLY A 435 0.13 -18.16 34.35
CA GLY A 435 1.07 -18.98 35.09
C GLY A 435 1.52 -20.18 34.28
N TYR A 436 2.81 -20.51 34.38
CA TYR A 436 3.41 -21.65 33.68
C TYR A 436 4.37 -22.41 34.60
N GLN A 437 4.41 -23.73 34.44
CA GLN A 437 5.48 -24.58 34.93
C GLN A 437 6.35 -25.00 33.75
N ALA A 438 7.65 -24.77 33.86
CA ALA A 438 8.62 -25.01 32.81
C ALA A 438 9.82 -25.80 33.34
N GLU A 439 10.26 -26.79 32.58
CA GLU A 439 11.51 -27.51 32.81
C GLU A 439 12.37 -27.43 31.56
N ALA A 440 13.65 -27.09 31.74
CA ALA A 440 14.60 -27.00 30.64
C ALA A 440 15.99 -27.45 31.05
N VAL A 441 16.68 -28.03 30.06
CA VAL A 441 18.12 -28.27 30.09
C VAL A 441 18.81 -27.03 29.54
N LEU A 442 19.84 -26.57 30.25
CA LEU A 442 20.59 -25.38 29.91
C LEU A 442 21.97 -25.72 29.35
N ALA A 443 22.45 -24.88 28.44
CA ALA A 443 23.85 -24.86 28.01
C ALA A 443 24.56 -23.67 28.65
N LYS A 444 25.79 -23.89 29.12
CA LYS A 444 26.66 -22.81 29.59
C LYS A 444 27.12 -21.99 28.38
N GLY A 445 26.89 -20.69 28.43
CA GLY A 445 27.22 -19.73 27.37
C GLY A 445 28.58 -19.07 27.53
#